data_AF-A0A950XB84-F1
#
_entry.id   AF-A0A950XB84-F1
#
_cell.length_a   1.000
_cell.length_b   1.000
_cell.length_c   1.000
_cell.angle_alpha   90.00
_cell.angle_beta   90.00
_cell.angle_gamma   90.00
#
_symmetry.space_group_name_H-M   'P 1'
#
loop_
_entity.id
_entity.type
_entity.pdbx_description
1 polymer ?
#
loop_
_entity_poly.entity_id
_entity_poly.type
_entity_poly.pdbx_seq_one_letter_code
_entity_poly.pdbx_strand_id
1 'polypeptide(L)'
;MDVDKMLAELRLEREQIEEAILTLERLARGRGRRRGRPPAWLKDAAAAASMDDDNQPELLAAGAEPRRRGRPPGSKTKHIAQPVEA
;
A
#
# COMPACT_ATOMS: atom_id res chain seq x y z
N MET A 1 15.91 -15.81 -37.48
CA MET A 1 15.23 -14.96 -36.50
C MET A 1 15.11 -13.60 -37.14
N ASP A 2 13.90 -13.12 -37.32
CA ASP A 2 13.65 -11.84 -37.99
C ASP A 2 13.60 -10.74 -36.93
N VAL A 3 14.65 -9.93 -36.87
CA VAL A 3 14.83 -8.89 -35.84
C VAL A 3 13.78 -7.79 -35.99
N ASP A 4 13.39 -7.46 -37.21
CA ASP A 4 12.41 -6.40 -37.47
C ASP A 4 11.03 -6.81 -36.97
N LYS A 5 10.67 -8.08 -37.16
CA LYS A 5 9.46 -8.67 -36.59
C LYS A 5 9.46 -8.61 -35.07
N MET A 6 10.56 -8.99 -34.41
CA MET A 6 10.67 -8.91 -32.95
C MET A 6 10.54 -7.48 -32.44
N LEU A 7 11.16 -6.50 -33.11
CA LEU A 7 11.04 -5.09 -32.73
C LEU A 7 9.62 -4.57 -32.90
N ALA A 8 8.89 -5.03 -33.92
CA ALA A 8 7.48 -4.69 -34.11
C ALA A 8 6.61 -5.26 -32.98
N GLU A 9 6.81 -6.54 -32.62
CA GLU A 9 6.10 -7.19 -31.51
C GLU A 9 6.35 -6.49 -30.17
N LEU A 10 7.62 -6.18 -29.85
CA LEU A 10 7.98 -5.47 -28.61
C LEU A 10 7.37 -4.06 -28.52
N ARG A 11 7.28 -3.34 -29.65
CA ARG A 11 6.62 -2.02 -29.69
C ARG A 11 5.13 -2.14 -29.39
N LEU A 12 4.46 -3.13 -29.97
CA LEU A 12 3.06 -3.42 -29.72
C LEU A 12 2.81 -3.80 -28.26
N GLU A 13 3.64 -4.67 -27.68
CA GLU A 13 3.56 -5.05 -26.26
C GLU A 13 3.72 -3.83 -25.35
N ARG A 14 4.66 -2.93 -25.67
CA ARG A 14 4.85 -1.69 -24.93
C ARG A 14 3.60 -0.81 -24.94
N GLU A 15 2.94 -0.66 -26.10
CA GLU A 15 1.69 0.10 -26.21
C GLU A 15 0.59 -0.51 -25.32
N GLN A 16 0.44 -1.84 -25.35
CA GLN A 16 -0.54 -2.54 -24.49
C GLN A 16 -0.26 -2.35 -23.00
N ILE A 17 1.02 -2.35 -22.59
CA ILE A 17 1.42 -2.07 -21.21
C ILE A 17 1.07 -0.63 -20.82
N GLU A 18 1.29 0.34 -21.70
CA GLU A 18 0.94 1.75 -21.44
C GLU A 18 -0.56 1.93 -21.26
N GLU A 19 -1.39 1.29 -22.09
CA GLU A 19 -2.84 1.29 -21.93
C GLU A 19 -3.27 0.63 -20.61
N ALA A 20 -2.69 -0.53 -20.28
CA ALA A 20 -2.96 -1.22 -19.03
C ALA A 20 -2.59 -0.34 -17.82
N ILE A 21 -1.46 0.36 -17.84
CA ILE A 21 -1.08 1.31 -16.78
C ILE A 21 -2.12 2.42 -16.64
N LEU A 22 -2.52 3.07 -17.74
CA LEU A 22 -3.51 4.16 -17.70
C LEU A 22 -4.85 3.70 -17.09
N THR A 23 -5.31 2.49 -17.43
CA THR A 23 -6.53 1.92 -16.85
C THR A 23 -6.36 1.66 -15.34
N LEU A 24 -5.22 1.10 -14.92
CA LEU A 24 -4.92 0.83 -13.52
C LEU A 24 -4.80 2.10 -12.69
N GLU A 25 -4.17 3.15 -13.21
CA GLU A 25 -4.09 4.44 -12.54
C GLU A 25 -5.47 5.07 -12.35
N ARG A 26 -6.35 4.99 -13.36
CA ARG A 26 -7.74 5.47 -13.25
C ARG A 26 -8.48 4.74 -12.13
N LEU A 27 -8.33 3.41 -12.06
CA LEU A 27 -8.92 2.59 -11.00
C LEU A 27 -8.31 2.89 -9.62
N ALA A 28 -7.01 3.17 -9.55
CA ALA A 28 -6.32 3.53 -8.31
C ALA A 28 -6.81 4.86 -7.74
N ARG A 29 -7.12 5.86 -8.58
CA ARG A 29 -7.70 7.15 -8.16
C ARG A 29 -9.07 6.97 -7.47
N GLY A 30 -9.88 6.01 -7.93
CA GLY A 30 -11.22 5.72 -7.38
C GLY A 30 -11.25 4.80 -6.17
N ARG A 31 -10.23 3.95 -5.98
CA ARG A 31 -10.07 3.14 -4.76
C ARG A 31 -9.54 4.02 -3.63
N GLY A 32 -10.45 4.63 -2.86
CA GLY A 32 -10.10 5.46 -1.69
C GLY A 32 -9.00 4.84 -0.82
N ARG A 33 -8.15 5.69 -0.23
CA ARG A 33 -6.94 5.31 0.54
C ARG A 33 -7.27 4.21 1.55
N ARG A 34 -6.95 2.95 1.22
CA ARG A 34 -6.93 1.85 2.20
C ARG A 34 -5.92 2.27 3.27
N ARG A 35 -6.43 2.83 4.37
CA ARG A 35 -5.59 3.51 5.36
C ARG A 35 -4.51 2.54 5.85
N GLY A 36 -3.26 2.93 5.65
CA GLY A 36 -2.07 2.30 6.21
C GLY A 36 -1.58 0.99 5.58
N ARG A 37 -2.27 0.38 4.60
CA ARG A 37 -1.79 -0.87 4.00
C ARG A 37 -1.55 -0.76 2.50
N PRO A 38 -0.29 -0.80 2.04
CA PRO A 38 0.01 -0.90 0.61
C PRO A 38 -0.53 -2.24 0.05
N PRO A 39 -0.84 -2.30 -1.25
CA PRO A 39 -1.28 -3.54 -1.89
C PRO A 39 -0.21 -4.64 -1.74
N ALA A 40 -0.63 -5.91 -1.80
CA ALA A 40 0.22 -7.06 -1.47
C ALA A 40 1.54 -7.08 -2.26
N TRP A 41 1.50 -6.74 -3.55
CA TRP A 41 2.67 -6.69 -4.42
C TRP A 41 3.66 -5.56 -4.10
N LEU A 42 3.20 -4.47 -3.46
CA LEU A 42 4.10 -3.39 -3.02
C LEU A 42 4.83 -3.72 -1.72
N LYS A 43 4.39 -4.73 -0.97
CA LYS A 43 5.05 -5.09 0.29
C LYS A 43 6.48 -5.56 0.05
N ASP A 44 6.68 -6.32 -1.02
CA ASP A 44 7.99 -6.88 -1.36
C ASP A 44 8.92 -5.77 -1.87
N ALA A 45 8.38 -4.81 -2.64
CA ALA A 45 9.10 -3.62 -3.08
C ALA A 45 9.44 -2.65 -1.93
N ALA A 46 8.53 -2.47 -0.97
CA ALA A 46 8.76 -1.61 0.20
C ALA A 46 9.77 -2.24 1.18
N ALA A 47 9.72 -3.56 1.36
CA ALA A 47 10.71 -4.30 2.17
C ALA A 47 12.11 -4.20 1.54
N ALA A 48 12.20 -4.31 0.21
CA ALA A 48 13.45 -4.11 -0.51
C ALA A 48 13.98 -2.67 -0.38
N ALA A 49 13.11 -1.65 -0.49
CA ALA A 49 13.52 -0.24 -0.36
C ALA A 49 13.99 0.15 1.06
N SER A 50 13.59 -0.60 2.10
CA SER A 50 14.03 -0.38 3.49
C SER A 50 15.39 -1.00 3.85
N MET A 51 16.04 -1.71 2.93
CA MET A 51 17.33 -2.39 3.18
C MET A 51 18.56 -1.55 2.77
N ASP A 52 18.40 -0.41 2.09
CA ASP A 52 19.50 0.34 1.46
C ASP A 52 19.74 1.78 1.99
N ASP A 53 19.21 2.19 3.14
CA ASP A 53 19.30 3.61 3.57
C ASP A 53 19.85 3.80 5.00
N ASP A 54 21.17 3.94 5.12
CA ASP A 54 21.89 4.40 6.32
C ASP A 54 22.31 5.89 6.21
N ASN A 55 21.86 6.67 5.22
CA ASN A 55 22.36 8.04 5.05
C ASN A 55 21.38 9.03 4.39
N GLN A 56 20.59 9.69 5.26
CA GLN A 56 20.01 11.06 5.20
C GLN A 56 18.57 11.28 4.70
N PRO A 57 17.90 12.36 5.15
CA PRO A 57 17.60 12.78 6.52
C PRO A 57 16.10 13.18 6.66
N GLU A 58 15.70 13.60 7.85
CA GLU A 58 14.35 14.02 8.28
C GLU A 58 13.46 14.79 7.27
N LEU A 59 12.73 14.12 6.37
CA LEU A 59 11.67 14.78 5.59
C LEU A 59 10.34 14.03 5.49
N LEU A 60 10.08 13.06 6.37
CA LEU A 60 8.79 12.36 6.46
C LEU A 60 8.30 12.14 7.91
N ALA A 61 8.83 12.88 8.88
CA ALA A 61 8.39 12.82 10.27
C ALA A 61 7.16 13.70 10.52
N ALA A 62 6.06 13.44 9.80
CA ALA A 62 4.74 13.99 10.11
C ALA A 62 3.66 12.93 9.87
N GLY A 63 3.51 12.01 10.84
CA GLY A 63 2.35 11.12 10.87
C GLY A 63 2.59 9.68 11.32
N ALA A 64 3.70 9.38 11.99
CA ALA A 64 3.95 8.07 12.58
C ALA A 64 3.14 7.84 13.87
N GLU A 65 1.82 7.70 13.76
CA GLU A 65 1.06 6.85 14.68
C GLU A 65 -0.06 6.13 13.93
N PRO A 66 -0.04 4.78 13.83
CA PRO A 66 -1.14 4.04 13.24
C PRO A 66 -2.36 4.13 14.18
N ARG A 67 -3.22 5.12 13.95
CA ARG A 67 -4.54 5.20 14.58
C ARG A 67 -5.37 4.00 14.11
N ARG A 68 -5.46 2.98 14.98
CA ARG A 68 -6.33 1.81 14.80
C ARG A 68 -7.77 2.29 14.59
N ARG A 69 -8.24 2.23 13.34
CA ARG A 69 -9.67 2.42 13.03
C ARG A 69 -10.47 1.40 13.84
N GLY A 70 -11.46 1.87 14.60
CA GLY A 70 -12.45 1.05 15.30
C GLY A 70 -12.31 0.96 16.82
N ARG A 71 -11.27 1.55 17.43
CA ARG A 71 -11.25 1.75 18.90
C ARG A 71 -11.28 3.25 19.18
N PRO A 72 -12.30 3.76 19.88
CA PRO A 72 -12.23 5.10 20.42
C PRO A 72 -11.01 5.19 21.35
N PRO A 73 -10.25 6.28 21.34
CA PRO A 73 -9.17 6.47 22.29
C PRO A 73 -9.75 6.41 23.72
N GLY A 74 -9.37 5.39 24.49
CA GLY A 74 -9.74 5.27 25.90
C GLY A 74 -10.51 4.00 26.34
N SER A 75 -10.82 3.01 25.49
CA SER A 75 -11.55 1.82 25.96
C SER A 75 -10.64 0.80 26.69
N LYS A 76 -10.14 1.14 27.88
CA LYS A 76 -9.56 0.20 28.85
C LYS A 76 -10.40 0.19 30.12
N THR A 77 -11.51 -0.54 30.13
CA THR A 77 -12.00 -1.19 31.37
C THR A 77 -13.03 -2.27 31.03
N LYS A 78 -12.64 -3.53 31.22
CA LYS A 78 -13.55 -4.67 31.33
C LYS A 78 -13.80 -4.87 32.82
N HIS A 79 -14.83 -4.24 33.37
CA HIS A 79 -15.34 -4.63 34.68
C HIS A 79 -16.26 -5.83 34.49
N ILE A 80 -15.82 -6.99 34.98
CA ILE A 80 -16.67 -8.16 35.19
C ILE A 80 -17.56 -7.80 36.38
N ALA A 81 -18.84 -7.54 36.13
CA ALA A 81 -19.82 -7.37 37.20
C ALA A 81 -20.10 -8.77 37.78
N GLN A 82 -19.78 -8.96 39.07
CA GLN A 82 -20.26 -10.11 39.83
C GLN A 82 -21.73 -9.85 40.21
N PRO A 83 -22.62 -10.86 40.14
CA PRO A 83 -23.97 -10.72 40.68
C PRO A 83 -23.89 -10.76 42.22
N VAL A 84 -24.47 -9.75 42.86
CA VAL A 84 -24.68 -9.65 44.31
C VAL A 84 -25.90 -10.50 44.68
N GLU A 85 -25.73 -11.43 45.62
CA GLU A 85 -26.80 -12.21 46.24
C GLU A 85 -27.77 -11.32 47.03
N ALA A 86 -29.05 -11.67 46.99
CA ALA A 86 -30.08 -11.28 47.96
C ALA A 86 -31.00 -12.49 48.21
#